data_AF-A0A498IGV9-F1
#
_entry.id   AF-A0A498IGV9-F1
#
_cell.length_a   1.000
_cell.length_b   1.000
_cell.length_c   1.000
_cell.angle_alpha   90.00
_cell.angle_beta   90.00
_cell.angle_gamma   90.00
#
_symmetry.space_group_name_H-M   'P 1'
#
loop_
_entity.id
_entity.type
_entity.pdbx_description
1 polymer ?
#
loop_
_entity_poly.entity_id
_entity_poly.type
_entity_poly.pdbx_seq_one_letter_code
_entity_poly.pdbx_strand_id
1 'polypeptide(L)'
;MASFLPNLLLLFSCFSLLIFTSVATVKTRPQIPIKPNKLVLKVQKDGATNLHVAQIYKRNPPVQFPFVIDLNGRFLSVNCENQYLSSGYNAPVCHSTQCARANPNSQMTCRTCSSSRTRLGCHSNACGLMTTNPVTRQSAMGELAQDVLSIPSTQGSSPGPMVQVPQFLFACAPSNIMQKGLPKNVQGFAGLGHSPISLPYQLASHFGFPAKFAVCLPSAPGQNGVIFFGEGPYLMNRGIDVSRKLTYTPLTIGRQGEYYINVQSIKINNKVVPLNTSLLPYSPKRGVGGTMISTTTPYTILQTSIFRALTQLLINQLQGVPQVKPMAPFGVCFDAKKFASNKAALTVSSIDLVLDNNRNIWRLYGHNVIVQPSPNVACLGFVDGGLRPQASIVIGALQLEDNLLQFDLTNSRLGFSSSLLSRRTSCSNFNFGKSSTEIKKEGRKMHSFGYRANALLTFAVTILALMCAMASISDNLNHPTPTTQVQVLNINWLQKQLNGNDEVSMTMNISADLQSLFTWNTKQVFVFLAAEYGTPKNSLNQISLWDGILPTKEHAKFWIHTSNKYRFIDQGTNLRGKEFNLTLHWHVMPKTGKMFADKIVMPGYRLPQGYR
;
A
#
# COMPACT_ATOMS: atom_id res chain seq x y z
N MET A 1 13.81 34.92 -39.59
CA MET A 1 14.23 33.95 -38.55
C MET A 1 14.14 34.56 -37.14
N ALA A 2 13.04 35.25 -36.78
CA ALA A 2 12.90 35.91 -35.46
C ALA A 2 11.47 35.86 -34.87
N SER A 3 10.51 35.17 -35.50
CA SER A 3 9.11 35.13 -35.04
C SER A 3 8.62 33.74 -34.59
N PHE A 4 9.50 32.73 -34.55
CA PHE A 4 9.09 31.33 -34.31
C PHE A 4 9.44 30.78 -32.92
N LEU A 5 10.20 31.52 -32.10
CA LEU A 5 10.54 31.11 -30.73
C LEU A 5 9.34 31.12 -29.74
N PRO A 6 8.39 32.07 -29.79
CA PRO A 6 7.29 32.10 -28.80
C PRO A 6 6.29 30.96 -29.00
N ASN A 7 6.02 30.59 -30.26
CA ASN A 7 5.07 29.51 -30.58
C ASN A 7 5.62 28.12 -30.28
N LEU A 8 6.95 27.94 -30.36
CA LEU A 8 7.58 26.66 -30.03
C LEU A 8 7.59 26.40 -28.51
N LEU A 9 7.73 27.44 -27.69
CA LEU A 9 7.63 27.36 -26.23
C LEU A 9 6.18 27.11 -25.75
N LEU A 10 5.18 27.69 -26.43
CA LEU A 10 3.76 27.40 -26.19
C LEU A 10 3.38 25.96 -26.57
N LEU A 11 3.93 25.44 -27.68
CA LEU A 11 3.76 24.04 -28.07
C LEU A 11 4.43 23.07 -27.10
N PHE A 12 5.63 23.37 -26.59
CA PHE A 12 6.28 22.57 -25.54
C PHE A 12 5.53 22.62 -24.19
N SER A 13 4.92 23.75 -23.85
CA SER A 13 4.05 23.91 -22.68
C SER A 13 2.74 23.10 -22.80
N CYS A 14 2.09 23.13 -23.97
CA CYS A 14 0.88 22.33 -24.20
C CYS A 14 1.17 20.82 -24.33
N PHE A 15 2.33 20.42 -24.89
CA PHE A 15 2.71 19.01 -25.01
C PHE A 15 3.18 18.41 -23.68
N SER A 16 3.83 19.20 -22.82
CA SER A 16 4.12 18.79 -21.44
C SER A 16 2.84 18.69 -20.60
N LEU A 17 1.85 19.58 -20.78
CA LEU A 17 0.52 19.40 -20.19
C LEU A 17 -0.19 18.13 -20.68
N LEU A 18 -0.12 17.81 -21.98
CA LEU A 18 -0.78 16.64 -22.55
C LEU A 18 -0.12 15.31 -22.11
N ILE A 19 1.20 15.26 -21.93
CA ILE A 19 1.90 14.10 -21.36
C ILE A 19 1.63 13.96 -19.85
N PHE A 20 1.44 15.07 -19.12
CA PHE A 20 0.94 15.00 -17.74
C PHE A 20 -0.53 14.56 -17.64
N THR A 21 -1.37 14.81 -18.66
CA THR A 21 -2.76 14.32 -18.69
C THR A 21 -2.94 12.89 -19.23
N SER A 22 -2.02 12.37 -20.04
CA SER A 22 -2.10 10.99 -20.57
C SER A 22 -1.53 9.94 -19.61
N VAL A 23 -0.61 10.32 -18.70
CA VAL A 23 -0.26 9.50 -17.54
C VAL A 23 -1.37 9.54 -16.46
N ALA A 24 -2.29 10.50 -16.54
CA ALA A 24 -3.42 10.62 -15.61
C ALA A 24 -4.69 9.83 -16.02
N THR A 25 -4.67 9.07 -17.13
CA THR A 25 -5.81 8.22 -17.52
C THR A 25 -5.41 6.77 -17.77
N VAL A 26 -4.65 6.20 -16.84
CA VAL A 26 -5.00 4.83 -16.44
C VAL A 26 -6.41 4.93 -15.90
N LYS A 27 -7.40 4.43 -16.64
CA LYS A 27 -8.68 4.02 -16.05
C LYS A 27 -8.33 2.96 -15.01
N THR A 28 -7.96 3.40 -13.82
CA THR A 28 -8.29 2.66 -12.62
C THR A 28 -9.78 2.45 -12.75
N ARG A 29 -10.19 1.18 -12.93
CA ARG A 29 -11.49 0.74 -12.43
C ARG A 29 -11.71 1.53 -11.14
N PRO A 30 -12.85 2.20 -10.91
CA PRO A 30 -13.12 2.74 -9.59
C PRO A 30 -12.93 1.55 -8.65
N GLN A 31 -11.81 1.56 -7.92
CA GLN A 31 -11.66 0.67 -6.80
C GLN A 31 -12.73 1.23 -5.89
N ILE A 32 -13.90 0.58 -5.91
CA ILE A 32 -14.79 0.63 -4.76
C ILE A 32 -13.83 0.50 -3.58
N PRO A 33 -13.67 1.52 -2.72
CA PRO A 33 -12.68 1.47 -1.67
C PRO A 33 -12.95 0.17 -0.92
N ILE A 34 -12.04 -0.80 -1.08
CA ILE A 34 -12.23 -2.13 -0.53
C ILE A 34 -12.24 -1.86 0.96
N LYS A 35 -13.43 -1.85 1.56
CA LYS A 35 -13.56 -1.78 3.01
C LYS A 35 -13.17 -3.16 3.50
N PRO A 36 -11.94 -3.35 4.04
CA PRO A 36 -11.57 -4.64 4.55
C PRO A 36 -12.54 -5.02 5.67
N ASN A 37 -13.01 -6.25 5.66
CA ASN A 37 -13.84 -6.80 6.73
C ASN A 37 -13.00 -7.31 7.92
N LYS A 38 -11.67 -7.28 7.80
CA LYS A 38 -10.73 -7.75 8.82
C LYS A 38 -9.40 -7.01 8.75
N LEU A 39 -8.86 -6.68 9.92
CA LEU A 39 -7.60 -5.97 10.12
C LEU A 39 -6.71 -6.74 11.09
N VAL A 40 -5.42 -6.43 11.08
CA VAL A 40 -4.45 -7.10 11.95
C VAL A 40 -3.45 -6.14 12.57
N LEU A 41 -3.08 -6.39 13.82
CA LEU A 41 -1.97 -5.74 14.51
C LEU A 41 -0.96 -6.77 14.99
N LYS A 42 0.32 -6.47 14.78
CA LYS A 42 1.43 -7.23 15.32
C LYS A 42 1.65 -6.85 16.78
N VAL A 43 1.75 -7.84 17.66
CA VAL A 43 1.98 -7.69 19.10
C VAL A 43 3.25 -8.42 19.51
N GLN A 44 4.03 -7.84 20.42
CA GLN A 44 5.26 -8.43 20.93
C GLN A 44 5.27 -8.35 22.45
N LYS A 45 5.84 -9.36 23.10
CA LYS A 45 6.10 -9.36 24.54
C LYS A 45 7.40 -8.62 24.83
N ASP A 46 7.34 -7.64 25.73
CA ASP A 46 8.52 -6.96 26.24
C ASP A 46 9.17 -7.79 27.36
N GLY A 47 10.44 -8.14 27.19
CA GLY A 47 11.14 -9.03 28.13
C GLY A 47 11.44 -8.41 29.50
N ALA A 48 11.46 -7.08 29.61
CA ALA A 48 11.78 -6.40 30.87
C ALA A 48 10.56 -6.24 31.77
N THR A 49 9.41 -5.91 31.19
CA THR A 49 8.17 -5.63 31.93
C THR A 49 7.16 -6.78 31.87
N ASN A 50 7.34 -7.74 30.96
CA ASN A 50 6.35 -8.78 30.60
C ASN A 50 5.01 -8.21 30.11
N LEU A 51 4.99 -6.94 29.69
CA LEU A 51 3.83 -6.32 29.04
C LEU A 51 3.86 -6.59 27.54
N HIS A 52 2.72 -6.37 26.90
CA HIS A 52 2.55 -6.59 25.47
C HIS A 52 2.44 -5.26 24.73
N VAL A 53 3.18 -5.15 23.63
CA VAL A 53 3.30 -3.92 22.84
C VAL A 53 2.85 -4.19 21.40
N ALA A 54 1.96 -3.35 20.87
CA ALA A 54 1.60 -3.37 19.47
C ALA A 54 2.27 -2.23 18.69
N GLN A 55 2.61 -2.53 17.45
CA GLN A 55 3.15 -1.55 16.52
C GLN A 55 2.02 -0.92 15.72
N ILE A 56 1.73 0.37 15.95
CA ILE A 56 0.62 1.09 15.30
C ILE A 56 1.19 2.22 14.45
N TYR A 57 0.71 2.35 13.21
CA TYR A 57 1.08 3.45 12.34
C TYR A 57 0.14 4.63 12.55
N LYS A 58 0.71 5.80 12.80
CA LYS A 58 -0.02 7.06 13.01
C LYS A 58 0.63 8.18 12.20
N ARG A 59 -0.05 9.34 12.16
CA ARG A 59 0.41 10.59 11.54
C ARG A 59 0.30 10.56 10.01
N ASN A 60 0.48 11.72 9.42
CA ASN A 60 0.64 11.91 7.98
C ASN A 60 1.94 12.71 7.73
N PRO A 61 2.97 12.13 7.06
CA PRO A 61 3.04 10.74 6.58
C PRO A 61 3.05 9.69 7.71
N PRO A 62 2.62 8.43 7.45
CA PRO A 62 2.53 7.40 8.48
C PRO A 62 3.89 7.01 9.08
N VAL A 63 3.97 7.02 10.41
CA VAL A 63 5.12 6.58 11.22
C VAL A 63 4.66 5.52 12.21
N GLN A 64 5.47 4.47 12.38
CA GLN A 64 5.19 3.36 13.29
C GLN A 64 5.64 3.70 14.71
N PHE A 65 4.76 3.48 15.69
CA PHE A 65 5.07 3.65 17.10
C PHE A 65 4.64 2.43 17.94
N PRO A 66 5.42 2.06 18.97
CA PRO A 66 5.04 1.04 19.93
C PRO A 66 4.04 1.58 20.97
N PHE A 67 2.97 0.83 21.21
CA PHE A 67 1.95 1.11 22.23
C PHE A 67 1.74 -0.10 23.13
N VAL A 68 1.68 0.11 24.44
CA VAL A 68 1.26 -0.96 25.37
C VAL A 68 -0.21 -1.30 25.09
N ILE A 69 -0.51 -2.58 24.95
CA ILE A 69 -1.88 -3.06 24.79
C ILE A 69 -2.59 -2.97 26.13
N ASP A 70 -3.63 -2.15 26.19
CA ASP A 70 -4.53 -2.05 27.32
C ASP A 70 -5.90 -2.60 26.95
N LEU A 71 -6.13 -3.86 27.30
CA LEU A 71 -7.38 -4.54 26.99
C LEU A 71 -8.61 -3.82 27.56
N ASN A 72 -8.47 -3.12 28.69
CA ASN A 72 -9.56 -2.39 29.35
C ASN A 72 -9.49 -0.87 29.09
N GLY A 73 -8.53 -0.41 28.28
CA GLY A 73 -8.33 1.01 27.99
C GLY A 73 -9.45 1.56 27.12
N ARG A 74 -9.99 2.73 27.49
CA ARG A 74 -11.13 3.35 26.81
C ARG A 74 -10.81 3.92 25.42
N PHE A 75 -9.55 4.19 25.14
CA PHE A 75 -9.09 4.82 23.89
C PHE A 75 -7.59 4.63 23.70
N LEU A 76 -7.11 4.92 22.49
CA LEU A 76 -5.69 5.12 22.22
C LEU A 76 -5.22 6.39 22.94
N SER A 77 -4.09 6.32 23.63
CA SER A 77 -3.45 7.47 24.26
C SER A 77 -2.03 7.61 23.75
N VAL A 78 -1.60 8.84 23.46
CA VAL A 78 -0.28 9.15 22.91
C VAL A 78 0.36 10.30 23.67
N ASN A 79 1.67 10.22 23.94
CA ASN A 79 2.45 11.36 24.39
C ASN A 79 2.66 12.33 23.22
N CYS A 80 1.89 13.43 23.20
CA CYS A 80 1.98 14.44 22.15
C CYS A 80 3.02 15.54 22.44
N GLU A 81 3.56 15.60 23.66
CA GLU A 81 4.51 16.64 24.08
C GLU A 81 5.90 16.44 23.45
N ASN A 82 6.23 15.19 23.08
CA ASN A 82 7.51 14.82 22.48
C ASN A 82 7.46 14.81 20.94
N GLN A 83 7.59 15.98 20.31
CA GLN A 83 7.80 16.12 18.85
C GLN A 83 6.75 15.39 17.99
N TYR A 84 5.46 15.62 18.27
CA TYR A 84 4.37 15.07 17.47
C TYR A 84 4.13 15.88 16.20
N LEU A 85 4.78 15.51 15.09
CA LEU A 85 4.65 16.21 13.81
C LEU A 85 3.75 15.42 12.86
N SER A 86 2.62 16.00 12.46
CA SER A 86 1.68 15.42 11.49
C SER A 86 0.87 16.52 10.80
N SER A 87 0.73 16.43 9.48
CA SER A 87 -0.15 17.34 8.73
C SER A 87 -1.64 16.99 8.85
N GLY A 88 -1.96 15.79 9.35
CA GLY A 88 -3.34 15.32 9.55
C GLY A 88 -3.88 15.54 10.97
N TYR A 89 -3.09 16.13 11.87
CA TYR A 89 -3.48 16.35 13.25
C TYR A 89 -4.51 17.47 13.37
N ASN A 90 -5.54 17.24 14.18
CA ASN A 90 -6.52 18.24 14.58
C ASN A 90 -6.95 18.02 16.03
N ALA A 91 -7.19 19.09 16.78
CA ALA A 91 -7.79 19.04 18.11
C ALA A 91 -9.28 19.42 18.00
N PRO A 92 -10.23 18.49 18.27
CA PRO A 92 -11.64 18.82 18.22
C PRO A 92 -12.02 19.91 19.24
N VAL A 93 -12.77 20.91 18.75
CA VAL A 93 -13.29 22.01 19.56
C VAL A 93 -14.28 21.46 20.60
N CYS A 94 -14.31 22.08 21.78
CA CYS A 94 -15.24 21.68 22.84
C CYS A 94 -16.69 21.71 22.34
N HIS A 95 -17.52 20.80 22.87
CA HIS A 95 -18.91 20.56 22.45
C HIS A 95 -19.10 20.06 21.01
N SER A 96 -18.03 19.74 20.28
CA SER A 96 -18.15 19.06 18.98
C SER A 96 -18.68 17.62 19.13
N THR A 97 -19.17 17.05 18.02
CA THR A 97 -19.69 15.67 17.98
C THR A 97 -18.59 14.64 18.30
N GLN A 98 -17.34 14.93 17.95
CA GLN A 98 -16.17 14.12 18.31
C GLN A 98 -16.00 14.06 19.83
N CYS A 99 -16.12 15.20 20.51
CA CYS A 99 -16.04 15.27 21.95
C CYS A 99 -17.22 14.54 22.62
N ALA A 100 -18.44 14.69 22.08
CA ALA A 100 -19.61 13.96 22.57
C ALA A 100 -19.45 12.43 22.42
N ARG A 101 -18.88 11.98 21.30
CA ARG A 101 -18.55 10.57 21.07
C ARG A 101 -17.47 10.06 22.04
N ALA A 102 -16.47 10.88 22.36
CA ALA A 102 -15.37 10.50 23.24
C ALA A 102 -15.80 10.32 24.71
N ASN A 103 -16.87 11.00 25.12
CA ASN A 103 -17.31 11.01 26.51
C ASN A 103 -18.86 11.03 26.63
N PRO A 104 -19.58 9.99 26.19
CA PRO A 104 -21.04 10.01 26.12
C PRO A 104 -21.74 10.03 27.48
N ASN A 105 -21.07 9.53 28.52
CA ASN A 105 -21.67 9.26 29.84
C ASN A 105 -21.11 10.17 30.95
N SER A 106 -20.32 11.18 30.61
CA SER A 106 -19.73 12.10 31.59
C SER A 106 -19.83 13.54 31.09
N GLN A 107 -19.83 14.49 32.03
CA GLN A 107 -19.85 15.91 31.72
C GLN A 107 -18.61 16.29 30.89
N MET A 108 -18.84 16.99 29.78
CA MET A 108 -17.79 17.49 28.90
C MET A 108 -16.88 18.45 29.67
N THR A 109 -15.57 18.20 29.68
CA THR A 109 -14.60 19.15 30.26
C THR A 109 -13.94 19.92 29.12
N CYS A 110 -14.16 21.22 29.04
CA CYS A 110 -13.42 22.07 28.11
C CYS A 110 -12.09 22.47 28.76
N ARG A 111 -11.01 22.38 28.01
CA ARG A 111 -9.67 22.78 28.44
C ARG A 111 -9.29 24.08 27.76
N THR A 112 -8.79 25.01 28.56
CA THR A 112 -8.08 26.19 28.09
C THR A 112 -6.61 26.04 28.42
N CYS A 113 -5.75 26.13 27.41
CA CYS A 113 -4.32 26.10 27.60
C CYS A 113 -3.83 27.49 28.02
N SER A 114 -3.28 27.63 29.23
CA SER A 114 -2.81 28.93 29.76
C SER A 114 -1.47 29.40 29.18
N SER A 115 -0.80 28.60 28.33
CA SER A 115 0.49 28.97 27.74
C SER A 115 0.30 29.89 26.53
N SER A 116 1.13 30.92 26.41
CA SER A 116 1.11 31.91 25.32
C SER A 116 1.43 31.36 23.92
N ARG A 117 1.84 30.08 23.80
CA ARG A 117 2.03 29.38 22.53
C ARG A 117 1.13 28.15 22.47
N THR A 118 0.36 28.00 21.40
CA THR A 118 -0.33 26.76 21.05
C THR A 118 0.72 25.66 20.84
N ARG A 119 0.62 24.57 21.60
CA ARG A 119 1.45 23.37 21.44
C ARG A 119 0.54 22.17 21.19
N LEU A 120 1.02 21.18 20.45
CA LEU A 120 0.28 19.94 20.23
C LEU A 120 -0.10 19.29 21.58
N GLY A 121 -1.37 18.93 21.74
CA GLY A 121 -1.93 18.46 23.02
C GLY A 121 -2.29 19.58 24.02
N CYS A 122 -2.26 20.86 23.62
CA CYS A 122 -2.67 22.00 24.44
C CYS A 122 -3.21 23.15 23.58
N HIS A 123 -4.48 23.05 23.23
CA HIS A 123 -5.24 24.06 22.51
C HIS A 123 -6.24 24.78 23.43
N SER A 124 -6.59 26.01 23.08
CA SER A 124 -7.67 26.73 23.73
C SER A 124 -9.01 26.20 23.24
N ASN A 125 -9.94 25.93 24.16
CA ASN A 125 -11.28 25.44 23.87
C ASN A 125 -11.31 24.05 23.18
N ALA A 126 -10.39 23.16 23.54
CA ALA A 126 -10.46 21.74 23.16
C ALA A 126 -11.15 20.91 24.26
N CYS A 127 -11.61 19.70 23.95
CA CYS A 127 -12.18 18.81 24.96
C CYS A 127 -11.11 17.97 25.68
N GLY A 128 -11.21 17.92 27.01
CA GLY A 128 -10.34 17.16 27.88
C GLY A 128 -10.82 15.73 28.08
N LEU A 129 -9.86 14.80 28.21
CA LEU A 129 -10.10 13.40 28.53
C LEU A 129 -9.22 12.94 29.67
N MET A 130 -9.83 12.40 30.73
CA MET A 130 -9.07 11.75 31.81
C MET A 130 -8.37 10.51 31.28
N THR A 131 -7.04 10.57 31.23
CA THR A 131 -6.20 9.45 30.81
C THR A 131 -5.53 8.84 32.03
N THR A 132 -5.55 7.51 32.12
CA THR A 132 -4.94 6.76 33.21
C THR A 132 -3.82 5.90 32.67
N ASN A 133 -2.65 5.93 33.30
CA ASN A 133 -1.62 4.93 33.06
C ASN A 133 -2.11 3.60 33.70
N PRO A 134 -2.35 2.55 32.91
CA PRO A 134 -2.94 1.32 33.43
C PRO A 134 -1.99 0.53 34.32
N VAL A 135 -0.67 0.78 34.24
CA VAL A 135 0.36 0.12 35.05
C VAL A 135 0.55 0.84 36.39
N THR A 136 0.79 2.16 36.37
CA THR A 136 1.06 2.94 37.60
C THR A 136 -0.21 3.46 38.27
N ARG A 137 -1.36 3.37 37.58
CA ARG A 137 -2.68 3.89 38.01
C ARG A 137 -2.75 5.42 38.17
N GLN A 138 -1.69 6.13 37.80
CA GLN A 138 -1.69 7.59 37.80
C GLN A 138 -2.60 8.10 36.69
N SER A 139 -3.41 9.11 37.01
CA SER A 139 -4.34 9.72 36.06
C SER A 139 -4.03 11.19 35.88
N ALA A 140 -4.17 11.67 34.66
CA ALA A 140 -4.04 13.08 34.33
C ALA A 140 -5.00 13.47 33.21
N MET A 141 -5.37 14.75 33.18
CA MET A 141 -6.20 15.29 32.12
C MET A 141 -5.39 15.43 30.83
N GLY A 142 -5.78 14.68 29.80
CA GLY A 142 -5.30 14.82 28.42
C GLY A 142 -6.23 15.68 27.57
N GLU A 143 -5.92 15.79 26.29
CA GLU A 143 -6.71 16.48 25.26
C GLU A 143 -7.18 15.46 24.22
N LEU A 144 -8.43 15.54 23.77
CA LEU A 144 -8.87 14.77 22.62
C LEU A 144 -8.20 15.28 21.36
N ALA A 145 -7.70 14.35 20.54
CA ALA A 145 -7.07 14.64 19.27
C ALA A 145 -7.61 13.71 18.19
N GLN A 146 -7.42 14.14 16.95
CA GLN A 146 -7.80 13.42 15.75
C GLN A 146 -6.61 13.44 14.79
N ASP A 147 -6.25 12.28 14.23
CA ASP A 147 -5.20 12.16 13.22
C ASP A 147 -5.32 10.82 12.50
N VAL A 148 -4.52 10.61 11.46
CA VAL A 148 -4.48 9.37 10.69
C VAL A 148 -4.01 8.21 11.58
N LEU A 149 -4.71 7.09 11.49
CA LEU A 149 -4.26 5.78 11.92
C LEU A 149 -4.21 4.86 10.69
N SER A 150 -3.08 4.22 10.46
CA SER A 150 -2.93 3.22 9.38
C SER A 150 -2.77 1.83 9.99
N ILE A 151 -3.41 0.83 9.39
CA ILE A 151 -3.43 -0.54 9.87
C ILE A 151 -3.51 -1.50 8.67
N PRO A 152 -2.78 -2.62 8.67
CA PRO A 152 -2.89 -3.58 7.58
C PRO A 152 -4.25 -4.29 7.62
N SER A 153 -4.88 -4.37 6.45
CA SER A 153 -5.97 -5.32 6.21
C SER A 153 -5.46 -6.75 6.28
N THR A 154 -6.35 -7.74 6.34
CA THR A 154 -5.96 -9.15 6.21
C THR A 154 -7.15 -10.00 5.75
N GLN A 155 -6.88 -11.09 5.04
CA GLN A 155 -7.88 -12.13 4.79
C GLN A 155 -7.89 -13.21 5.89
N GLY A 156 -6.99 -13.12 6.86
CA GLY A 156 -6.93 -13.98 8.05
C GLY A 156 -5.64 -14.77 8.21
N SER A 157 -4.78 -14.86 7.18
CA SER A 157 -3.53 -15.65 7.19
C SER A 157 -2.25 -14.83 7.20
N SER A 158 -2.27 -13.63 6.61
CA SER A 158 -1.14 -12.70 6.58
C SER A 158 -1.61 -11.24 6.42
N PRO A 159 -0.77 -10.24 6.75
CA PRO A 159 -1.07 -8.84 6.46
C PRO A 159 -1.26 -8.61 4.95
N GLY A 160 -2.27 -7.81 4.61
CA GLY A 160 -2.56 -7.28 3.28
C GLY A 160 -2.19 -5.79 3.17
N PRO A 161 -2.76 -5.08 2.20
CA PRO A 161 -2.52 -3.64 2.02
C PRO A 161 -2.86 -2.82 3.26
N MET A 162 -2.10 -1.75 3.49
CA MET A 162 -2.39 -0.75 4.53
C MET A 162 -3.66 0.00 4.18
N VAL A 163 -4.57 0.10 5.15
CA VAL A 163 -5.76 0.95 5.08
C VAL A 163 -5.69 2.00 6.18
N GLN A 164 -6.46 3.07 6.02
CA GLN A 164 -6.37 4.24 6.89
C GLN A 164 -7.73 4.60 7.47
N VAL A 165 -7.72 5.08 8.71
CA VAL A 165 -8.78 5.88 9.31
C VAL A 165 -8.24 7.31 9.40
N PRO A 166 -8.63 8.21 8.47
CA PRO A 166 -8.04 9.55 8.40
C PRO A 166 -8.30 10.40 9.65
N GLN A 167 -9.44 10.16 10.29
CA GLN A 167 -9.97 10.94 11.40
C GLN A 167 -10.09 10.08 12.67
N PHE A 168 -9.03 9.35 13.02
CA PHE A 168 -9.04 8.47 14.19
C PHE A 168 -8.92 9.30 15.47
N LEU A 169 -9.87 9.11 16.40
CA LEU A 169 -9.90 9.82 17.69
C LEU A 169 -8.98 9.15 18.71
N PHE A 170 -8.19 9.93 19.43
CA PHE A 170 -7.29 9.44 20.49
C PHE A 170 -7.06 10.55 21.53
N ALA A 171 -6.47 10.21 22.67
CA ALA A 171 -6.10 11.19 23.69
C ALA A 171 -4.61 11.55 23.60
N CYS A 172 -4.29 12.84 23.49
CA CYS A 172 -2.98 13.36 23.81
C CYS A 172 -2.84 13.42 25.34
N ALA A 173 -2.07 12.50 25.91
CA ALA A 173 -1.88 12.44 27.35
C ALA A 173 -0.58 13.14 27.80
N PRO A 174 -0.57 13.74 29.00
CA PRO A 174 0.61 14.38 29.55
C PRO A 174 1.79 13.42 29.72
N SER A 175 3.02 13.93 29.54
CA SER A 175 4.22 13.10 29.62
C SER A 175 4.47 12.52 31.02
N ASN A 176 4.06 13.18 32.10
CA ASN A 176 4.27 12.72 33.48
C ASN A 176 3.64 11.35 33.78
N ILE A 177 2.49 11.03 33.17
CA ILE A 177 1.85 9.72 33.31
C ILE A 177 2.38 8.68 32.32
N MET A 178 3.27 9.05 31.39
CA MET A 178 3.82 8.15 30.36
C MET A 178 5.29 7.75 30.59
N GLN A 179 5.91 8.18 31.68
CA GLN A 179 7.35 7.96 31.93
C GLN A 179 7.68 6.71 32.76
N LYS A 180 6.74 6.22 33.58
CA LYS A 180 7.00 5.16 34.57
C LYS A 180 6.22 3.88 34.28
N GLY A 181 6.85 2.74 34.53
CA GLY A 181 6.23 1.41 34.46
C GLY A 181 6.01 0.85 33.05
N LEU A 182 6.44 1.57 32.00
CA LEU A 182 6.22 1.15 30.61
C LEU A 182 7.49 0.57 29.98
N PRO A 183 7.36 -0.30 28.96
CA PRO A 183 8.48 -0.69 28.11
C PRO A 183 9.18 0.53 27.51
N LYS A 184 10.48 0.39 27.26
CA LYS A 184 11.27 1.47 26.65
C LYS A 184 10.69 1.87 25.29
N ASN A 185 10.75 3.16 24.97
CA ASN A 185 10.36 3.77 23.68
C ASN A 185 8.85 3.75 23.35
N VAL A 186 7.99 3.22 24.24
CA VAL A 186 6.54 3.27 24.08
C VAL A 186 6.03 4.71 24.03
N GLN A 187 5.11 4.98 23.11
CA GLN A 187 4.50 6.30 22.95
C GLN A 187 3.15 6.44 23.67
N GLY A 188 2.61 5.36 24.23
CA GLY A 188 1.40 5.38 25.05
C GLY A 188 0.67 4.04 25.09
N PHE A 189 -0.66 4.09 25.14
CA PHE A 189 -1.53 2.92 25.37
C PHE A 189 -2.51 2.71 24.21
N ALA A 190 -2.67 1.48 23.74
CA ALA A 190 -3.67 1.09 22.78
C ALA A 190 -4.87 0.46 23.51
N GLY A 191 -5.89 1.28 23.80
CA GLY A 191 -7.10 0.86 24.48
C GLY A 191 -8.03 0.00 23.61
N LEU A 192 -8.36 -1.19 24.09
CA LEU A 192 -9.28 -2.15 23.46
C LEU A 192 -10.60 -2.32 24.23
N GLY A 193 -10.84 -1.50 25.26
CA GLY A 193 -11.97 -1.59 26.17
C GLY A 193 -13.31 -1.27 25.51
N HIS A 194 -14.39 -1.45 26.28
CA HIS A 194 -15.74 -1.20 25.80
C HIS A 194 -16.05 0.31 25.86
N SER A 195 -15.67 1.04 24.82
CA SER A 195 -15.80 2.51 24.75
C SER A 195 -15.96 2.97 23.30
N PRO A 196 -16.77 4.01 23.00
CA PRO A 196 -17.07 4.41 21.61
C PRO A 196 -15.86 4.86 20.77
N ILE A 197 -14.77 5.24 21.45
CA ILE A 197 -13.51 5.66 20.85
C ILE A 197 -12.34 4.69 21.15
N SER A 198 -12.62 3.45 21.55
CA SER A 198 -11.57 2.42 21.60
C SER A 198 -11.22 1.91 20.20
N LEU A 199 -10.06 1.26 20.06
CA LEU A 199 -9.61 0.71 18.77
C LEU A 199 -10.67 -0.19 18.11
N PRO A 200 -11.22 -1.22 18.79
CA PRO A 200 -12.21 -2.11 18.20
C PRO A 200 -13.43 -1.38 17.64
N TYR A 201 -13.98 -0.42 18.39
CA TYR A 201 -15.20 0.30 17.98
C TYR A 201 -14.95 1.29 16.84
N GLN A 202 -13.85 2.03 16.87
CA GLN A 202 -13.55 2.98 15.78
C GLN A 202 -13.24 2.25 14.47
N LEU A 203 -12.49 1.15 14.52
CA LEU A 203 -12.17 0.35 13.34
C LEU A 203 -13.42 -0.32 12.77
N ALA A 204 -14.23 -0.97 13.62
CA ALA A 204 -15.49 -1.59 13.22
C ALA A 204 -16.45 -0.58 12.58
N SER A 205 -16.63 0.59 13.22
CA SER A 205 -17.49 1.66 12.73
C SER A 205 -17.02 2.26 11.40
N HIS A 206 -15.71 2.44 11.22
CA HIS A 206 -15.17 3.05 9.99
C HIS A 206 -15.23 2.09 8.79
N PHE A 207 -14.86 0.82 8.98
CA PHE A 207 -14.79 -0.17 7.91
C PHE A 207 -16.09 -0.97 7.73
N GLY A 208 -17.06 -0.84 8.63
CA GLY A 208 -18.39 -1.43 8.49
C GLY A 208 -18.46 -2.93 8.80
N PHE A 209 -17.62 -3.43 9.71
CA PHE A 209 -17.67 -4.81 10.21
C PHE A 209 -18.13 -4.85 11.69
N PRO A 210 -18.65 -5.98 12.20
CA PRO A 210 -19.11 -6.08 13.59
C PRO A 210 -18.01 -5.76 14.60
N ALA A 211 -18.35 -5.12 15.73
CA ALA A 211 -17.41 -4.84 16.82
C ALA A 211 -16.99 -6.15 17.49
N LYS A 212 -15.99 -6.79 16.91
CA LYS A 212 -15.46 -8.09 17.28
C LYS A 212 -13.95 -8.07 17.04
N PHE A 213 -13.17 -8.54 18.01
CA PHE A 213 -11.72 -8.63 17.87
C PHE A 213 -11.20 -9.87 18.58
N ALA A 214 -10.04 -10.37 18.17
CA ALA A 214 -9.39 -11.51 18.81
C ALA A 214 -7.95 -11.19 19.17
N VAL A 215 -7.53 -11.57 20.37
CA VAL A 215 -6.19 -11.37 20.92
C VAL A 215 -5.51 -12.73 21.02
N CYS A 216 -4.29 -12.81 20.49
CA CYS A 216 -3.43 -13.99 20.61
C CYS A 216 -2.01 -13.50 20.98
N LEU A 217 -1.68 -13.57 22.27
CA LEU A 217 -0.41 -13.04 22.80
C LEU A 217 0.72 -14.08 22.69
N PRO A 218 1.94 -13.67 22.27
CA PRO A 218 3.08 -14.57 22.23
C PRO A 218 3.64 -14.82 23.63
N SER A 219 4.07 -16.05 23.92
CA SER A 219 4.62 -16.39 25.24
C SER A 219 6.07 -15.94 25.48
N ALA A 220 6.84 -15.72 24.41
CA ALA A 220 8.26 -15.42 24.48
C ALA A 220 8.62 -14.03 23.89
N PRO A 221 9.56 -13.29 24.49
CA PRO A 221 10.13 -12.10 23.88
C PRO A 221 10.73 -12.39 22.50
N GLY A 222 10.67 -11.40 21.60
CA GLY A 222 11.17 -11.53 20.22
C GLY A 222 10.23 -12.29 19.27
N GLN A 223 9.20 -12.96 19.79
CA GLN A 223 8.14 -13.57 18.96
C GLN A 223 7.00 -12.58 18.70
N ASN A 224 6.25 -12.81 17.62
CA ASN A 224 5.17 -11.94 17.17
C ASN A 224 3.81 -12.61 17.39
N GLY A 225 3.03 -12.14 18.37
CA GLY A 225 1.61 -12.44 18.43
C GLY A 225 0.79 -11.50 17.55
N VAL A 226 -0.53 -11.66 17.64
CA VAL A 226 -1.46 -11.03 16.72
C VAL A 226 -2.76 -10.60 17.41
N ILE A 227 -3.24 -9.41 17.05
CA ILE A 227 -4.62 -8.98 17.32
C ILE A 227 -5.34 -8.85 15.98
N PHE A 228 -6.49 -9.52 15.86
CA PHE A 228 -7.39 -9.41 14.73
C PHE A 228 -8.56 -8.49 15.08
N PHE A 229 -8.96 -7.61 14.17
CA PHE A 229 -10.23 -6.89 14.25
C PHE A 229 -11.13 -7.39 13.13
N GLY A 230 -12.38 -7.70 13.44
CA GLY A 230 -13.31 -8.37 12.54
C GLY A 230 -13.48 -9.85 12.84
N GLU A 231 -14.34 -10.49 12.05
CA GLU A 231 -14.73 -11.88 12.23
C GLU A 231 -13.69 -12.87 11.69
N GLY A 232 -13.66 -14.10 12.22
CA GLY A 232 -12.81 -15.19 11.73
C GLY A 232 -13.06 -15.52 10.24
N PRO A 233 -12.22 -16.37 9.61
CA PRO A 233 -11.25 -17.26 10.24
C PRO A 233 -9.96 -16.56 10.65
N TYR A 234 -9.25 -17.14 11.64
CA TYR A 234 -7.94 -16.69 12.11
C TYR A 234 -6.92 -17.79 11.82
N LEU A 235 -6.20 -17.65 10.70
CA LEU A 235 -5.36 -18.70 10.15
C LEU A 235 -3.92 -18.51 10.62
N MET A 236 -3.43 -19.49 11.38
CA MET A 236 -2.00 -19.60 11.68
C MET A 236 -1.27 -20.33 10.54
N ASN A 237 0.06 -20.31 10.56
CA ASN A 237 0.89 -21.10 9.65
C ASN A 237 0.40 -22.54 9.54
N ARG A 238 0.54 -23.13 8.35
CA ARG A 238 -0.05 -24.43 7.96
C ARG A 238 -1.58 -24.43 7.80
N GLY A 239 -2.21 -23.25 7.74
CA GLY A 239 -3.64 -23.11 7.46
C GLY A 239 -4.54 -23.49 8.65
N ILE A 240 -4.00 -23.54 9.86
CA ILE A 240 -4.76 -23.90 11.07
C ILE A 240 -5.64 -22.72 11.47
N ASP A 241 -6.96 -22.88 11.31
CA ASP A 241 -7.94 -21.91 11.80
C ASP A 241 -8.17 -22.07 13.30
N VAL A 242 -7.62 -21.16 14.10
CA VAL A 242 -7.71 -21.22 15.55
C VAL A 242 -9.10 -20.81 16.08
N SER A 243 -9.99 -20.29 15.22
CA SER A 243 -11.36 -19.88 15.60
C SER A 243 -12.42 -21.00 15.57
N ARG A 244 -12.16 -22.15 14.92
CA ARG A 244 -13.17 -23.21 14.71
C ARG A 244 -13.67 -23.94 15.97
N LYS A 245 -12.92 -23.89 17.07
CA LYS A 245 -13.22 -24.61 18.32
C LYS A 245 -13.09 -23.67 19.51
N LEU A 246 -13.79 -22.54 19.44
CA LEU A 246 -13.93 -21.62 20.55
C LEU A 246 -15.07 -22.08 21.45
N THR A 247 -14.81 -22.11 22.76
CA THR A 247 -15.85 -22.18 23.79
C THR A 247 -16.26 -20.76 24.13
N TYR A 248 -17.53 -20.51 24.41
CA TYR A 248 -18.03 -19.17 24.69
C TYR A 248 -18.56 -19.05 26.11
N THR A 249 -18.39 -17.88 26.71
CA THR A 249 -18.99 -17.49 27.98
C THR A 249 -19.52 -16.06 27.89
N PRO A 250 -20.58 -15.69 28.64
CA PRO A 250 -21.06 -14.31 28.66
C PRO A 250 -19.98 -13.31 29.10
N LEU A 251 -19.94 -12.16 28.43
CA LEU A 251 -19.04 -11.05 28.71
C LEU A 251 -19.83 -9.94 29.40
N THR A 252 -19.42 -9.56 30.60
CA THR A 252 -19.99 -8.44 31.35
C THR A 252 -19.07 -7.23 31.27
N ILE A 253 -19.65 -6.04 31.11
CA ILE A 253 -18.89 -4.79 31.01
C ILE A 253 -18.90 -4.07 32.36
N GLY A 254 -17.72 -3.69 32.84
CA GLY A 254 -17.53 -2.91 34.05
C GLY A 254 -17.91 -1.44 33.89
N ARG A 255 -17.93 -0.71 35.01
CA ARG A 255 -18.31 0.72 35.03
C ARG A 255 -17.40 1.62 34.18
N GLN A 256 -16.15 1.22 33.94
CA GLN A 256 -15.20 1.97 33.11
C GLN A 256 -14.99 1.33 31.73
N GLY A 257 -15.78 0.31 31.37
CA GLY A 257 -15.65 -0.41 30.12
C GLY A 257 -14.71 -1.62 30.19
N GLU A 258 -14.37 -2.10 31.40
CA GLU A 258 -13.51 -3.27 31.58
C GLU A 258 -14.25 -4.58 31.28
N TYR A 259 -13.51 -5.61 30.87
CA TYR A 259 -14.07 -6.89 30.49
C TYR A 259 -14.07 -7.89 31.65
N TYR A 260 -15.26 -8.37 32.01
CA TYR A 260 -15.48 -9.37 33.05
C TYR A 260 -16.10 -10.64 32.50
N ILE A 261 -15.69 -11.77 33.08
CA ILE A 261 -16.33 -13.08 32.91
C ILE A 261 -16.78 -13.61 34.27
N ASN A 262 -17.72 -14.55 34.25
CA ASN A 262 -18.25 -15.16 35.47
C ASN A 262 -17.59 -16.52 35.73
N VAL A 263 -16.56 -16.54 36.58
CA VAL A 263 -15.98 -17.80 37.09
C VAL A 263 -16.82 -18.30 38.25
N GLN A 264 -17.37 -19.49 38.16
CA GLN A 264 -18.21 -20.10 39.19
C GLN A 264 -17.39 -20.90 40.21
N SER A 265 -16.34 -21.58 39.75
CA SER A 265 -15.40 -22.29 40.63
C SER A 265 -14.05 -22.46 39.96
N ILE A 266 -13.03 -22.76 40.77
CA ILE A 266 -11.70 -23.13 40.29
C ILE A 266 -11.44 -24.57 40.69
N LYS A 267 -10.89 -25.38 39.78
CA LYS A 267 -10.48 -26.76 40.06
C LYS A 267 -8.99 -26.97 39.78
N ILE A 268 -8.34 -27.75 40.64
CA ILE A 268 -6.95 -28.20 40.45
C ILE A 268 -6.99 -29.72 40.47
N ASN A 269 -6.60 -30.36 39.36
CA ASN A 269 -6.67 -31.82 39.19
C ASN A 269 -8.05 -32.39 39.59
N ASN A 270 -9.12 -31.85 39.01
CA ASN A 270 -10.53 -32.16 39.29
C ASN A 270 -11.04 -31.88 40.72
N LYS A 271 -10.20 -31.43 41.66
CA LYS A 271 -10.63 -31.02 43.01
C LYS A 271 -11.01 -29.54 43.03
N VAL A 272 -12.19 -29.24 43.56
CA VAL A 272 -12.69 -27.86 43.70
C VAL A 272 -11.90 -27.12 44.78
N VAL A 273 -11.44 -25.91 44.47
CA VAL A 273 -10.82 -25.00 45.44
C VAL A 273 -11.92 -24.45 46.36
N PRO A 274 -11.77 -24.54 47.70
CA PRO A 274 -12.77 -24.03 48.65
C PRO A 274 -12.74 -22.50 48.70
N LEU A 275 -13.50 -21.86 47.81
CA LEU A 275 -13.56 -20.40 47.67
C LEU A 275 -14.80 -19.82 48.33
N ASN A 276 -14.69 -18.58 48.82
CA ASN A 276 -15.87 -17.78 49.14
C ASN A 276 -16.56 -17.35 47.83
N THR A 277 -17.63 -18.04 47.46
CA THR A 277 -18.35 -17.83 46.20
C THR A 277 -18.97 -16.45 46.06
N SER A 278 -19.21 -15.74 47.17
CA SER A 278 -19.74 -14.36 47.14
C SER A 278 -18.77 -13.34 46.50
N LEU A 279 -17.48 -13.67 46.42
CA LEU A 279 -16.46 -12.83 45.78
C LEU A 279 -16.44 -12.97 44.26
N LEU A 280 -16.95 -14.08 43.72
CA LEU A 280 -16.81 -14.46 42.32
C LEU A 280 -17.72 -13.69 41.35
N PRO A 281 -19.01 -13.41 41.64
CA PRO A 281 -19.84 -12.64 40.73
C PRO A 281 -19.45 -11.16 40.74
N TYR A 282 -19.46 -10.52 39.56
CA TYR A 282 -19.29 -9.07 39.45
C TYR A 282 -20.60 -8.37 39.86
N SER A 283 -20.48 -7.30 40.66
CA SER A 283 -21.60 -6.47 41.08
C SER A 283 -21.53 -5.10 40.41
N PRO A 284 -22.20 -4.85 39.26
CA PRO A 284 -22.11 -3.58 38.52
C PRO A 284 -22.41 -2.34 39.36
N LYS A 285 -23.39 -2.42 40.27
CA LYS A 285 -23.77 -1.31 41.18
C LYS A 285 -22.61 -0.89 42.10
N ARG A 286 -21.88 -1.86 42.63
CA ARG A 286 -20.79 -1.64 43.59
C ARG A 286 -19.41 -1.54 42.91
N GLY A 287 -19.27 -2.05 41.70
CA GLY A 287 -17.98 -2.14 40.99
C GLY A 287 -16.98 -3.07 41.67
N VAL A 288 -17.45 -4.12 42.35
CA VAL A 288 -16.60 -5.09 43.07
C VAL A 288 -16.97 -6.52 42.68
N GLY A 289 -16.07 -7.46 42.98
CA GLY A 289 -16.24 -8.88 42.64
C GLY A 289 -15.78 -9.20 41.23
N GLY A 290 -16.15 -10.38 40.73
CA GLY A 290 -15.93 -10.73 39.33
C GLY A 290 -14.53 -11.24 39.00
N THR A 291 -14.42 -11.71 37.76
CA THR A 291 -13.16 -12.06 37.11
C THR A 291 -12.90 -11.11 35.95
N MET A 292 -11.96 -10.18 36.12
CA MET A 292 -11.53 -9.24 35.08
C MET A 292 -10.40 -9.85 34.23
N ILE A 293 -10.37 -9.55 32.94
CA ILE A 293 -9.26 -9.94 32.05
C ILE A 293 -8.39 -8.71 31.77
N SER A 294 -7.07 -8.84 31.91
CA SER A 294 -6.15 -7.70 31.77
C SER A 294 -4.84 -8.08 31.06
N THR A 295 -4.35 -7.15 30.24
CA THR A 295 -3.03 -7.22 29.59
C THR A 295 -1.99 -6.30 30.24
N THR A 296 -2.40 -5.51 31.22
CA THR A 296 -1.56 -4.49 31.89
C THR A 296 -1.03 -4.96 33.25
N THR A 297 -1.40 -6.18 33.63
CA THR A 297 -0.83 -6.93 34.76
C THR A 297 -0.20 -8.21 34.23
N PRO A 298 1.11 -8.43 34.37
CA PRO A 298 1.79 -9.61 33.80
C PRO A 298 1.27 -10.96 34.32
N TYR A 299 0.89 -11.00 35.60
CA TYR A 299 0.47 -12.23 36.28
C TYR A 299 -0.96 -12.07 36.80
N THR A 300 -1.64 -13.21 37.01
CA THR A 300 -2.96 -13.19 37.62
C THR A 300 -2.89 -12.71 39.06
N ILE A 301 -3.74 -11.73 39.39
CA ILE A 301 -3.88 -11.19 40.74
C ILE A 301 -5.13 -11.79 41.37
N LEU A 302 -5.00 -12.34 42.57
CA LEU A 302 -6.08 -12.96 43.32
C LEU A 302 -6.31 -12.21 44.63
N GLN A 303 -7.57 -12.00 45.00
CA GLN A 303 -7.93 -11.54 46.35
C GLN A 303 -7.35 -12.52 47.38
N THR A 304 -6.84 -12.02 48.51
CA THR A 304 -6.05 -12.80 49.49
C THR A 304 -6.67 -14.14 49.90
N SER A 305 -7.99 -14.22 50.11
CA SER A 305 -8.64 -15.49 50.48
C SER A 305 -8.64 -16.50 49.34
N ILE A 306 -8.82 -16.04 48.09
CA ILE A 306 -8.75 -16.87 46.88
C ILE A 306 -7.30 -17.32 46.66
N PHE A 307 -6.34 -16.40 46.80
CA PHE A 307 -4.91 -16.71 46.69
C PHE A 307 -4.49 -17.82 47.65
N ARG A 308 -4.85 -17.69 48.94
CA ARG A 308 -4.53 -18.67 49.98
C ARG A 308 -5.18 -20.03 49.71
N ALA A 309 -6.48 -20.06 49.39
CA ALA A 309 -7.18 -21.31 49.13
C ALA A 309 -6.59 -22.05 47.91
N LEU A 310 -6.28 -21.32 46.83
CA LEU A 310 -5.70 -21.87 45.60
C LEU A 310 -4.28 -22.40 45.84
N THR A 311 -3.43 -21.60 46.47
CA THR A 311 -2.03 -21.98 46.75
C THR A 311 -1.94 -23.15 47.73
N GLN A 312 -2.75 -23.15 48.79
CA GLN A 312 -2.77 -24.23 49.77
C GLN A 312 -3.21 -25.56 49.14
N LEU A 313 -4.27 -25.55 48.32
CA LEU A 313 -4.69 -26.76 47.61
C LEU A 313 -3.60 -27.26 46.65
N LEU A 314 -2.95 -26.36 45.92
CA LEU A 314 -1.86 -26.70 45.01
C LEU A 314 -0.69 -27.36 45.76
N ILE A 315 -0.24 -26.73 46.86
CA ILE A 315 0.85 -27.24 47.69
C ILE A 315 0.54 -28.64 48.22
N ASN A 316 -0.70 -28.86 48.68
CA ASN A 316 -1.15 -30.17 49.17
C ASN A 316 -1.14 -31.24 48.07
N GLN A 317 -1.24 -30.87 46.80
CA GLN A 317 -1.16 -31.80 45.67
C GLN A 317 0.29 -32.02 45.18
N LEU A 318 1.25 -31.22 45.64
CA LEU A 318 2.67 -31.28 45.28
C LEU A 318 3.53 -31.87 46.41
N GLN A 319 2.99 -32.86 47.14
CA GLN A 319 3.75 -33.56 48.18
C GLN A 319 5.04 -34.16 47.61
N GLY A 320 6.16 -33.90 48.28
CA GLY A 320 7.50 -34.36 47.85
C GLY A 320 8.23 -33.42 46.90
N VAL A 321 7.65 -32.27 46.50
CA VAL A 321 8.38 -31.20 45.83
C VAL A 321 8.82 -30.16 46.86
N PRO A 322 10.14 -29.98 47.11
CA PRO A 322 10.61 -29.01 48.09
C PRO A 322 10.22 -27.58 47.72
N GLN A 323 9.60 -26.87 48.65
CA GLN A 323 9.42 -25.43 48.56
C GLN A 323 10.75 -24.72 48.79
N VAL A 324 10.94 -23.61 48.11
CA VAL A 324 12.09 -22.71 48.29
C VAL A 324 11.60 -21.34 48.73
N LYS A 325 12.52 -20.47 49.15
CA LYS A 325 12.19 -19.10 49.54
C LYS A 325 11.39 -18.41 48.41
N PRO A 326 10.22 -17.82 48.72
CA PRO A 326 9.44 -17.07 47.73
C PRO A 326 10.27 -15.97 47.07
N MET A 327 10.11 -15.82 45.75
CA MET A 327 10.78 -14.79 44.95
C MET A 327 9.74 -13.77 44.49
N ALA A 328 9.85 -12.53 44.98
CA ALA A 328 8.92 -11.47 44.63
C ALA A 328 8.77 -11.33 43.09
N PRO A 329 7.54 -11.16 42.56
CA PRO A 329 6.29 -10.95 43.30
C PRO A 329 5.55 -12.25 43.72
N PHE A 330 6.16 -13.43 43.55
CA PHE A 330 5.50 -14.71 43.78
C PHE A 330 5.58 -15.16 45.24
N GLY A 331 4.43 -15.60 45.77
CA GLY A 331 4.33 -16.08 47.15
C GLY A 331 4.63 -17.57 47.35
N VAL A 332 4.61 -18.37 46.28
CA VAL A 332 4.84 -19.84 46.35
C VAL A 332 5.82 -20.27 45.27
N CYS A 333 6.95 -20.83 45.70
CA CYS A 333 8.04 -21.26 44.84
C CYS A 333 8.59 -22.62 45.28
N PHE A 334 9.12 -23.37 44.32
CA PHE A 334 9.65 -24.72 44.45
C PHE A 334 11.04 -24.83 43.80
N ASP A 335 11.78 -25.87 44.18
CA ASP A 335 13.01 -26.25 43.47
C ASP A 335 12.66 -26.68 42.03
N ALA A 336 13.24 -26.00 41.03
CA ALA A 336 12.86 -26.21 39.63
C ALA A 336 13.21 -27.62 39.12
N LYS A 337 14.33 -28.21 39.57
CA LYS A 337 14.76 -29.54 39.12
C LYS A 337 13.83 -30.61 39.68
N LYS A 338 13.54 -30.54 40.97
CA LYS A 338 12.61 -31.45 41.65
C LYS A 338 11.20 -31.30 41.10
N PHE A 339 10.75 -30.06 40.85
CA PHE A 339 9.45 -29.79 40.22
C PHE A 339 9.35 -30.43 38.84
N ALA A 340 10.32 -30.20 37.94
CA ALA A 340 10.30 -30.74 36.58
C ALA A 340 10.36 -32.28 36.54
N SER A 341 11.07 -32.91 37.47
CA SER A 341 11.18 -34.37 37.56
C SER A 341 9.97 -35.07 38.20
N ASN A 342 9.05 -34.33 38.83
CA ASN A 342 7.94 -34.89 39.58
C ASN A 342 6.69 -35.10 38.69
N LYS A 343 6.21 -36.35 38.59
CA LYS A 343 5.02 -36.70 37.80
C LYS A 343 3.74 -35.99 38.28
N ALA A 344 3.58 -35.81 39.59
CA ALA A 344 2.44 -35.07 40.14
C ALA A 344 2.51 -33.59 39.73
N ALA A 345 3.70 -32.97 39.73
CA ALA A 345 3.88 -31.60 39.26
C ALA A 345 3.46 -31.40 37.80
N LEU A 346 3.80 -32.35 36.91
CA LEU A 346 3.36 -32.33 35.51
C LEU A 346 1.83 -32.43 35.35
N THR A 347 1.14 -33.09 36.28
CA THR A 347 -0.32 -33.28 36.27
C THR A 347 -1.08 -32.12 36.93
N VAL A 348 -0.56 -31.62 38.05
CA VAL A 348 -1.10 -30.51 38.88
C VAL A 348 -0.89 -29.14 38.21
N SER A 349 -0.08 -29.11 37.15
CA SER A 349 0.16 -27.93 36.30
C SER A 349 -1.06 -27.46 35.49
N SER A 350 -2.25 -28.06 35.68
CA SER A 350 -3.48 -27.60 35.04
C SER A 350 -4.49 -27.06 36.07
N ILE A 351 -4.98 -25.85 35.80
CA ILE A 351 -6.01 -25.17 36.59
C ILE A 351 -7.21 -24.92 35.69
N ASP A 352 -8.38 -25.38 36.13
CA ASP A 352 -9.64 -25.23 35.42
C ASP A 352 -10.45 -24.09 36.02
N LEU A 353 -10.71 -23.07 35.21
CA LEU A 353 -11.70 -22.04 35.51
C LEU A 353 -13.05 -22.55 35.00
N VAL A 354 -13.94 -22.91 35.91
CA VAL A 354 -15.30 -23.35 35.57
C VAL A 354 -16.15 -22.10 35.41
N LEU A 355 -16.69 -21.92 34.21
CA LEU A 355 -17.50 -20.76 33.82
C LEU A 355 -18.98 -21.14 33.90
N ASP A 356 -19.77 -20.76 32.90
CA ASP A 356 -21.20 -21.00 32.85
C ASP A 356 -21.57 -22.49 32.63
N ASN A 357 -22.68 -22.88 33.26
CA ASN A 357 -23.33 -24.19 33.16
C ASN A 357 -22.47 -25.41 33.52
N ASN A 358 -21.37 -25.23 34.27
CA ASN A 358 -20.40 -26.29 34.61
C ASN A 358 -19.79 -27.06 33.42
N ARG A 359 -20.08 -26.63 32.18
CA ARG A 359 -19.61 -27.28 30.94
C ARG A 359 -18.53 -26.46 30.25
N ASN A 360 -18.58 -25.13 30.38
CA ASN A 360 -17.58 -24.24 29.80
C ASN A 360 -16.40 -24.14 30.76
N ILE A 361 -15.31 -24.80 30.40
CA ILE A 361 -14.08 -24.84 31.21
C ILE A 361 -12.97 -24.16 30.42
N TRP A 362 -12.40 -23.10 31.00
CA TRP A 362 -11.15 -22.54 30.50
C TRP A 362 -9.99 -23.15 31.29
N ARG A 363 -9.23 -24.02 30.62
CA ARG A 363 -8.09 -24.72 31.21
C ARG A 363 -6.80 -23.93 30.99
N LEU A 364 -6.16 -23.56 32.09
CA LEU A 364 -4.81 -23.02 32.12
C LEU A 364 -3.83 -24.20 32.26
N TYR A 365 -2.84 -24.27 31.37
CA TYR A 365 -1.84 -25.33 31.38
C TYR A 365 -0.54 -24.84 32.04
N GLY A 366 0.44 -25.74 32.24
CA GLY A 366 1.64 -25.46 33.01
C GLY A 366 2.40 -24.20 32.60
N HIS A 367 2.51 -23.91 31.30
CA HIS A 367 3.17 -22.71 30.78
C HIS A 367 2.40 -21.41 31.10
N ASN A 368 1.11 -21.48 31.43
CA ASN A 368 0.29 -20.36 31.89
C ASN A 368 0.19 -20.29 33.44
N VAL A 369 0.70 -21.30 34.16
CA VAL A 369 0.54 -21.45 35.62
C VAL A 369 1.89 -21.31 36.35
N ILE A 370 2.98 -21.79 35.76
CA ILE A 370 4.31 -21.84 36.36
C ILE A 370 5.24 -20.86 35.64
N VAL A 371 6.04 -20.15 36.42
CA VAL A 371 7.08 -19.21 35.96
C VAL A 371 8.43 -19.60 36.53
N GLN A 372 9.51 -19.35 35.80
CA GLN A 372 10.86 -19.65 36.24
C GLN A 372 11.68 -18.36 36.37
N PRO A 373 11.59 -17.65 37.51
CA PRO A 373 12.30 -16.38 37.71
C PRO A 373 13.82 -16.53 37.83
N SER A 374 14.31 -17.74 38.15
CA SER A 374 15.74 -18.05 38.14
C SER A 374 15.97 -19.52 37.76
N PRO A 375 17.18 -19.92 37.34
CA PRO A 375 17.44 -21.27 36.83
C PRO A 375 17.02 -22.42 37.76
N ASN A 376 17.09 -22.21 39.09
CA ASN A 376 16.81 -23.25 40.08
C ASN A 376 15.44 -23.08 40.78
N VAL A 377 14.63 -22.09 40.41
CA VAL A 377 13.38 -21.78 41.11
C VAL A 377 12.21 -21.75 40.13
N ALA A 378 11.18 -22.55 40.41
CA ALA A 378 9.90 -22.53 39.71
C ALA A 378 8.83 -21.98 40.66
N CYS A 379 8.14 -20.91 40.28
CA CYS A 379 7.10 -20.28 41.08
C CYS A 379 5.72 -20.39 40.44
N LEU A 380 4.69 -20.28 41.27
CA LEU A 380 3.32 -20.13 40.81
C LEU A 380 3.12 -18.71 40.27
N GLY A 381 2.68 -18.58 39.02
CA GLY A 381 2.43 -17.32 38.29
C GLY A 381 1.16 -16.57 38.73
N PHE A 382 0.89 -16.55 40.04
CA PHE A 382 -0.24 -15.90 40.68
C PHE A 382 0.26 -15.04 41.85
N VAL A 383 -0.37 -13.88 42.05
CA VAL A 383 0.07 -12.88 43.04
C VAL A 383 -1.09 -12.55 43.98
N ASP A 384 -0.77 -12.39 45.28
CA ASP A 384 -1.73 -11.90 46.27
C ASP A 384 -2.00 -10.40 46.05
N GLY A 385 -3.23 -10.07 45.68
CA GLY A 385 -3.70 -8.71 45.43
C GLY A 385 -4.16 -7.96 46.67
N GLY A 386 -4.07 -8.58 47.85
CA GLY A 386 -4.59 -8.03 49.08
C GLY A 386 -6.11 -8.19 49.21
N LEU A 387 -6.68 -7.44 50.15
CA LEU A 387 -8.10 -7.55 50.52
C LEU A 387 -9.05 -6.91 49.51
N ARG A 388 -8.58 -5.89 48.77
CA ARG A 388 -9.39 -5.08 47.85
C ARG A 388 -8.70 -4.85 46.50
N PRO A 389 -8.39 -5.92 45.74
CA PRO A 389 -7.94 -5.77 44.35
C PRO A 389 -9.05 -5.16 43.47
N GLN A 390 -8.70 -4.77 42.24
CA GLN A 390 -9.64 -4.18 41.27
C GLN A 390 -10.83 -5.11 40.95
N ALA A 391 -10.56 -6.41 40.90
CA ALA A 391 -11.54 -7.49 40.82
C ALA A 391 -11.06 -8.64 41.70
N SER A 392 -11.96 -9.52 42.13
CA SER A 392 -11.60 -10.67 42.96
C SER A 392 -10.57 -11.58 42.30
N ILE A 393 -10.66 -11.70 40.97
CA ILE A 393 -9.68 -12.36 40.11
C ILE A 393 -9.38 -11.41 38.96
N VAL A 394 -8.10 -11.08 38.75
CA VAL A 394 -7.64 -10.35 37.56
C VAL A 394 -6.75 -11.29 36.76
N ILE A 395 -7.27 -11.87 35.68
CA ILE A 395 -6.51 -12.74 34.78
C ILE A 395 -5.48 -11.89 34.04
N GLY A 396 -4.21 -12.14 34.31
CA GLY A 396 -3.08 -11.38 33.76
C GLY A 396 -2.55 -11.93 32.44
N ALA A 397 -1.61 -11.20 31.83
CA ALA A 397 -1.10 -11.46 30.49
C ALA A 397 -0.53 -12.89 30.32
N LEU A 398 0.22 -13.41 31.30
CA LEU A 398 0.77 -14.78 31.28
C LEU A 398 -0.31 -15.84 31.01
N GLN A 399 -1.50 -15.68 31.58
CA GLN A 399 -2.60 -16.63 31.40
C GLN A 399 -3.30 -16.49 30.04
N LEU A 400 -3.04 -15.41 29.31
CA LEU A 400 -3.56 -15.15 27.97
C LEU A 400 -2.58 -15.58 26.87
N GLU A 401 -1.30 -15.77 27.21
CA GLU A 401 -0.26 -16.19 26.28
C GLU A 401 -0.58 -17.56 25.66
N ASP A 402 -0.40 -17.66 24.34
CA ASP A 402 -0.73 -18.84 23.51
C ASP A 402 -2.18 -19.34 23.64
N ASN A 403 -3.09 -18.47 24.08
CA ASN A 403 -4.53 -18.67 24.03
C ASN A 403 -5.13 -17.68 23.03
N LEU A 404 -6.11 -18.13 22.23
CA LEU A 404 -6.93 -17.22 21.43
C LEU A 404 -8.12 -16.77 22.27
N LEU A 405 -8.28 -15.46 22.43
CA LEU A 405 -9.43 -14.83 23.06
C LEU A 405 -10.17 -13.96 22.05
N GLN A 406 -11.42 -14.26 21.75
CA GLN A 406 -12.28 -13.49 20.84
C GLN A 406 -13.33 -12.73 21.64
N PHE A 407 -13.21 -11.41 21.66
CA PHE A 407 -14.16 -10.50 22.26
C PHE A 407 -15.23 -10.16 21.22
N ASP A 408 -16.40 -10.77 21.35
CA ASP A 408 -17.57 -10.52 20.50
C ASP A 408 -18.46 -9.50 21.21
N LEU A 409 -18.12 -8.22 21.03
CA LEU A 409 -18.80 -7.10 21.72
C LEU A 409 -20.23 -6.92 21.22
N THR A 410 -20.52 -7.36 19.99
CA THR A 410 -21.86 -7.32 19.39
C THR A 410 -22.81 -8.29 20.08
N ASN A 411 -22.31 -9.48 20.47
CA ASN A 411 -23.11 -10.52 21.14
C ASN A 411 -22.81 -10.65 22.65
N SER A 412 -22.09 -9.69 23.24
CA SER A 412 -21.71 -9.67 24.66
C SER A 412 -21.16 -11.02 25.17
N ARG A 413 -20.19 -11.60 24.45
CA ARG A 413 -19.58 -12.89 24.82
C ARG A 413 -18.07 -12.93 24.52
N LEU A 414 -17.38 -13.77 25.28
CA LEU A 414 -15.96 -14.09 25.07
C LEU A 414 -15.84 -15.51 24.53
N GLY A 415 -15.25 -15.66 23.35
CA GLY A 415 -14.76 -16.94 22.83
C GLY A 415 -13.33 -17.21 23.30
N PHE A 416 -13.02 -18.43 23.74
CA PHE A 416 -11.66 -18.81 24.15
C PHE A 416 -11.29 -20.22 23.66
N SER A 417 -10.01 -20.45 23.35
CA SER A 417 -9.52 -21.74 22.81
C SER A 417 -8.92 -22.69 23.84
N SER A 418 -8.57 -22.18 25.04
CA SER A 418 -7.47 -22.73 25.86
C SER A 418 -6.13 -22.76 25.07
N SER A 419 -5.07 -23.36 25.62
CA SER A 419 -3.74 -23.32 24.98
C SER A 419 -3.73 -23.89 23.56
N LEU A 420 -3.25 -23.08 22.61
CA LEU A 420 -3.06 -23.44 21.21
C LEU A 420 -1.93 -24.45 21.00
N LEU A 421 -1.00 -24.58 21.95
CA LEU A 421 0.12 -25.54 21.88
C LEU A 421 -0.39 -26.98 21.76
N SER A 422 -1.51 -27.29 22.42
CA SER A 422 -2.20 -28.59 22.31
C SER A 422 -2.71 -28.88 20.88
N ARG A 423 -2.89 -27.83 20.06
CA ARG A 423 -3.32 -27.88 18.66
C ARG A 423 -2.13 -27.79 17.68
N ARG A 424 -0.89 -27.98 18.16
CA ARG A 424 0.36 -27.92 17.38
C ARG A 424 0.56 -26.57 16.66
N THR A 425 0.11 -25.48 17.28
CA THR A 425 0.31 -24.10 16.82
C THR A 425 0.50 -23.17 18.04
N SER A 426 0.87 -21.91 17.82
CA SER A 426 1.02 -20.90 18.87
C SER A 426 0.52 -19.55 18.35
N CYS A 427 0.42 -18.55 19.24
CA CYS A 427 0.11 -17.19 18.78
C CYS A 427 1.21 -16.60 17.90
N SER A 428 2.42 -17.15 17.99
CA SER A 428 3.60 -16.73 17.21
C SER A 428 3.61 -17.28 15.77
N ASN A 429 2.66 -18.16 15.43
CA ASN A 429 2.58 -18.80 14.12
C ASN A 429 1.82 -18.00 13.08
N PHE A 430 1.32 -16.79 13.37
CA PHE A 430 0.71 -15.94 12.34
C PHE A 430 1.79 -15.39 11.39
N ASN A 431 1.52 -15.42 10.09
CA ASN A 431 2.51 -15.03 9.09
C ASN A 431 2.53 -13.52 8.86
N PHE A 432 3.35 -12.79 9.63
CA PHE A 432 3.61 -11.37 9.37
C PHE A 432 4.56 -11.11 8.18
N GLY A 433 5.03 -12.15 7.49
CA GLY A 433 6.17 -12.06 6.57
C GLY A 433 7.49 -11.79 7.31
N LYS A 434 8.62 -12.00 6.64
CA LYS A 434 9.92 -11.59 7.20
C LYS A 434 9.96 -10.07 7.35
N SER A 435 10.28 -9.59 8.54
CA SER A 435 10.50 -8.16 8.79
C SER A 435 11.60 -7.63 7.86
N SER A 436 11.46 -6.43 7.32
CA SER A 436 12.48 -5.74 6.51
C SER A 436 13.84 -5.59 7.23
N THR A 437 13.88 -5.80 8.56
CA THR A 437 15.09 -5.89 9.37
C THR A 437 15.85 -7.22 9.28
N GLU A 438 15.18 -8.36 9.04
CA GLU A 438 15.83 -9.67 8.86
C GLU A 438 16.31 -9.91 7.42
N ILE A 439 15.71 -9.24 6.43
CA ILE A 439 16.17 -9.29 5.04
C ILE A 439 17.59 -8.71 4.88
N LYS A 440 18.02 -7.81 5.77
CA LYS A 440 19.37 -7.23 5.74
C LYS A 440 20.49 -8.18 6.19
N LYS A 441 20.20 -9.30 6.86
CA LYS A 441 21.23 -10.22 7.35
C LYS A 441 21.43 -11.50 6.53
N GLU A 442 20.53 -11.85 5.62
CA GLU A 442 20.65 -13.10 4.85
C GLU A 442 20.32 -12.99 3.35
N GLY A 443 20.21 -11.78 2.80
CA GLY A 443 19.87 -11.67 1.39
C GLY A 443 20.00 -10.27 0.82
N ARG A 444 21.23 -9.82 0.56
CA ARG A 444 21.45 -8.85 -0.52
C ARG A 444 21.24 -9.56 -1.87
N LYS A 445 20.00 -9.91 -2.22
CA LYS A 445 19.65 -10.05 -3.64
C LYS A 445 19.40 -8.65 -4.17
N MET A 446 20.49 -8.03 -4.63
CA MET A 446 20.40 -7.03 -5.70
C MET A 446 19.48 -7.60 -6.78
N HIS A 447 18.58 -6.77 -7.35
CA HIS A 447 17.99 -7.08 -8.64
C HIS A 447 19.12 -7.56 -9.55
N SER A 448 18.95 -8.74 -10.16
CA SER A 448 19.96 -9.31 -11.05
C SER A 448 20.43 -8.21 -12.01
N PHE A 449 21.74 -8.11 -12.23
CA PHE A 449 22.35 -7.18 -13.18
C PHE A 449 21.56 -7.15 -14.50
N GLY A 450 21.07 -8.32 -14.95
CA GLY A 450 20.21 -8.45 -16.12
C GLY A 450 18.91 -7.65 -16.07
N TYR A 451 18.23 -7.54 -14.93
CA TYR A 451 16.98 -6.77 -14.84
C TYR A 451 17.23 -5.25 -14.93
N ARG A 452 18.34 -4.78 -14.37
CA ARG A 452 18.74 -3.37 -14.45
C ARG A 452 19.26 -3.01 -15.85
N ALA A 453 20.04 -3.90 -16.46
CA ALA A 453 20.48 -3.76 -17.84
C ALA A 453 19.28 -3.76 -18.81
N ASN A 454 18.29 -4.64 -18.58
CA ASN A 454 17.09 -4.70 -19.41
C ASN A 454 16.24 -3.42 -19.29
N ALA A 455 16.09 -2.86 -18.09
CA ALA A 455 15.37 -1.60 -17.91
C ALA A 455 16.05 -0.42 -18.61
N LEU A 456 17.38 -0.32 -18.51
CA LEU A 456 18.17 0.70 -19.22
C LEU A 456 18.07 0.53 -20.75
N LEU A 457 18.17 -0.71 -21.24
CA LEU A 457 18.06 -1.02 -22.66
C LEU A 457 16.66 -0.67 -23.20
N THR A 458 15.61 -1.05 -22.46
CA THR A 458 14.22 -0.78 -22.88
C THR A 458 13.93 0.72 -22.91
N PHE A 459 14.46 1.48 -21.94
CA PHE A 459 14.34 2.93 -21.91
C PHE A 459 15.11 3.60 -23.07
N ALA A 460 16.33 3.13 -23.36
CA ALA A 460 17.11 3.65 -24.49
C ALA A 460 16.44 3.37 -25.85
N VAL A 461 15.92 2.16 -26.05
CA VAL A 461 15.23 1.76 -27.30
C VAL A 461 13.93 2.55 -27.49
N THR A 462 13.18 2.81 -26.41
CA THR A 462 11.95 3.60 -26.50
C THR A 462 12.21 5.07 -26.85
N ILE A 463 13.26 5.69 -26.28
CA ILE A 463 13.68 7.05 -26.67
C ILE A 463 14.11 7.08 -28.14
N LEU A 464 14.91 6.10 -28.58
CA LEU A 464 15.36 6.03 -29.97
C LEU A 464 14.17 5.90 -30.95
N ALA A 465 13.20 5.05 -30.62
CA ALA A 465 11.99 4.89 -31.41
C ALA A 465 11.17 6.19 -31.49
N LEU A 466 11.06 6.92 -30.38
CA LEU A 466 10.35 8.21 -30.34
C LEU A 466 11.07 9.27 -31.19
N MET A 467 12.40 9.32 -31.13
CA MET A 467 13.22 10.20 -31.98
C MET A 467 13.06 9.87 -33.46
N CYS A 468 13.07 8.59 -33.85
CA CYS A 468 12.83 8.17 -35.23
C CYS A 468 11.42 8.56 -35.72
N ALA A 469 10.40 8.41 -34.87
CA ALA A 469 9.04 8.81 -35.19
C ALA A 469 8.93 10.32 -35.40
N MET A 470 9.51 11.13 -34.52
CA MET A 470 9.53 12.59 -34.65
C MET A 470 10.28 13.05 -35.91
N ALA A 471 11.44 12.46 -36.20
CA ALA A 471 12.18 12.74 -37.42
C ALA A 471 11.32 12.43 -38.66
N SER A 472 10.70 11.25 -38.72
CA SER A 472 9.83 10.85 -39.83
C SER A 472 8.60 11.75 -40.01
N ILE A 473 8.03 12.27 -38.92
CA ILE A 473 6.89 13.20 -38.99
C ILE A 473 7.33 14.58 -39.51
N SER A 474 8.55 15.01 -39.19
CA SER A 474 9.10 16.31 -39.61
C SER A 474 9.13 16.49 -41.13
N ASP A 475 9.32 15.42 -41.91
CA ASP A 475 9.30 15.50 -43.37
C ASP A 475 7.94 15.94 -43.94
N ASN A 476 6.84 15.60 -43.27
CA ASN A 476 5.49 16.00 -43.72
C ASN A 476 5.22 17.50 -43.56
N LEU A 477 6.08 18.22 -42.84
CA LEU A 477 5.97 19.66 -42.63
C LEU A 477 6.77 20.47 -43.68
N ASN A 478 7.53 19.80 -44.56
CA ASN A 478 8.26 20.47 -45.63
C ASN A 478 7.34 20.68 -46.85
N HIS A 479 7.14 21.93 -47.25
CA HIS A 479 6.42 22.29 -48.47
C HIS A 479 7.43 22.74 -49.55
N PRO A 480 7.80 21.88 -50.51
CA PRO A 480 8.80 22.22 -51.51
C PRO A 480 8.27 23.22 -52.54
N THR A 481 9.12 24.13 -52.98
CA THR A 481 8.84 25.11 -54.06
C THR A 481 9.84 24.94 -55.20
N PRO A 482 9.72 23.88 -56.03
CA PRO A 482 10.63 23.67 -57.17
C PRO A 482 10.32 24.66 -58.29
N THR A 483 11.35 25.03 -59.07
CA THR A 483 11.19 25.87 -60.27
C THR A 483 11.85 25.22 -61.47
N THR A 484 11.22 25.33 -62.65
CA THR A 484 11.79 24.83 -63.89
C THR A 484 11.44 25.72 -65.06
N GLN A 485 12.36 25.78 -66.03
CA GLN A 485 12.19 26.41 -67.32
C GLN A 485 12.82 25.51 -68.38
N VAL A 486 12.05 25.23 -69.43
CA VAL A 486 12.53 24.52 -70.60
C VAL A 486 12.38 25.42 -71.82
N GLN A 487 13.35 25.39 -72.72
CA GLN A 487 13.31 26.13 -73.98
C GLN A 487 13.61 25.16 -75.12
N VAL A 488 12.70 25.05 -76.08
CA VAL A 488 12.94 24.32 -77.32
C VAL A 488 13.68 25.24 -78.27
N LEU A 489 14.94 24.95 -78.56
CA LEU A 489 15.81 25.79 -79.40
C LEU A 489 15.59 25.50 -80.88
N ASN A 490 15.51 24.22 -81.24
CA ASN A 490 15.30 23.80 -82.61
C ASN A 490 14.59 22.45 -82.66
N ILE A 491 13.73 22.27 -83.67
CA ILE A 491 13.20 20.96 -84.05
C ILE A 491 14.08 20.49 -85.20
N ASN A 492 14.99 19.56 -84.90
CA ASN A 492 16.04 19.11 -85.80
C ASN A 492 15.45 18.43 -87.04
N TRP A 493 14.49 17.53 -86.81
CA TRP A 493 13.69 16.89 -87.86
C TRP A 493 12.34 16.44 -87.31
N LEU A 494 11.36 16.43 -88.20
CA LEU A 494 10.07 15.75 -88.02
C LEU A 494 9.92 14.87 -89.24
N GLN A 495 9.97 13.56 -89.06
CA GLN A 495 9.98 12.61 -90.16
C GLN A 495 8.98 11.49 -89.94
N LYS A 496 8.61 10.81 -91.02
CA LYS A 496 7.80 9.60 -90.98
C LYS A 496 8.70 8.38 -91.06
N GLN A 497 8.65 7.51 -90.06
CA GLN A 497 9.38 6.25 -90.05
C GLN A 497 8.81 5.25 -91.06
N LEU A 498 9.62 4.26 -91.45
CA LEU A 498 9.23 3.18 -92.36
C LEU A 498 8.02 2.36 -91.87
N ASN A 499 7.80 2.31 -90.55
CA ASN A 499 6.65 1.67 -89.92
C ASN A 499 5.36 2.53 -89.94
N GLY A 500 5.42 3.74 -90.51
CA GLY A 500 4.29 4.66 -90.63
C GLY A 500 4.11 5.68 -89.50
N ASN A 501 4.95 5.64 -88.47
CA ASN A 501 4.88 6.51 -87.28
C ASN A 501 5.65 7.83 -87.47
N ASP A 502 5.15 8.93 -86.91
CA ASP A 502 5.88 10.19 -86.83
C ASP A 502 6.97 10.12 -85.75
N GLU A 503 8.16 10.64 -86.05
CA GLU A 503 9.28 10.79 -85.12
C GLU A 503 9.79 12.24 -85.13
N VAL A 504 9.98 12.78 -83.93
CA VAL A 504 10.54 14.12 -83.71
C VAL A 504 11.91 14.02 -83.04
N SER A 505 12.85 14.79 -83.57
CA SER A 505 14.09 15.14 -82.87
C SER A 505 14.10 16.63 -82.59
N MET A 506 14.40 17.01 -81.36
CA MET A 506 14.46 18.41 -80.93
C MET A 506 15.63 18.63 -79.99
N THR A 507 16.19 19.84 -80.08
CA THR A 507 17.25 20.34 -79.21
C THR A 507 16.63 21.32 -78.22
N MET A 508 16.91 21.14 -76.93
CA MET A 508 16.30 21.89 -75.84
C MET A 508 17.31 22.24 -74.75
N ASN A 509 17.06 23.37 -74.09
CA ASN A 509 17.71 23.75 -72.83
C ASN A 509 16.76 23.44 -71.67
N ILE A 510 17.25 22.71 -70.68
CA ILE A 510 16.52 22.36 -69.46
C ILE A 510 17.20 23.04 -68.29
N SER A 511 16.48 23.93 -67.61
CA SER A 511 16.92 24.58 -66.36
C SER A 511 15.96 24.19 -65.24
N ALA A 512 16.48 23.70 -64.12
CA ALA A 512 15.64 23.37 -62.97
C ALA A 512 16.38 23.63 -61.66
N ASP A 513 15.64 24.16 -60.68
CA ASP A 513 16.04 24.25 -59.28
C ASP A 513 15.09 23.39 -58.45
N LEU A 514 15.57 22.19 -58.12
CA LEU A 514 14.87 21.16 -57.37
C LEU A 514 15.44 20.98 -55.96
N GLN A 515 16.28 21.91 -55.48
CA GLN A 515 16.95 21.80 -54.18
C GLN A 515 15.99 21.75 -53.00
N SER A 516 14.79 22.34 -53.15
CA SER A 516 13.73 22.31 -52.14
C SER A 516 13.13 20.92 -51.92
N LEU A 517 13.34 19.97 -52.85
CA LEU A 517 12.92 18.58 -52.72
C LEU A 517 13.82 17.76 -51.78
N PHE A 518 15.02 18.25 -51.44
CA PHE A 518 15.98 17.53 -50.61
C PHE A 518 15.83 17.89 -49.12
N THR A 519 15.29 16.94 -48.35
CA THR A 519 15.29 16.93 -46.87
C THR A 519 16.34 15.98 -46.31
N TRP A 520 16.44 15.88 -44.97
CA TRP A 520 17.31 14.92 -44.29
C TRP A 520 17.03 13.45 -44.71
N ASN A 521 15.78 13.15 -45.08
CA ASN A 521 15.32 11.82 -45.48
C ASN A 521 15.33 11.61 -47.01
N THR A 522 15.69 12.59 -47.82
CA THR A 522 15.79 12.38 -49.26
C THR A 522 17.04 11.56 -49.58
N LYS A 523 16.88 10.41 -50.23
CA LYS A 523 18.00 9.58 -50.72
C LYS A 523 18.46 10.07 -52.08
N GLN A 524 17.53 10.24 -53.02
CA GLN A 524 17.77 10.71 -54.38
C GLN A 524 16.47 11.19 -55.01
N VAL A 525 16.56 11.99 -56.08
CA VAL A 525 15.42 12.42 -56.88
C VAL A 525 15.61 11.93 -58.31
N PHE A 526 14.66 11.15 -58.82
CA PHE A 526 14.60 10.80 -60.24
C PHE A 526 13.77 11.87 -60.94
N VAL A 527 14.32 12.49 -61.98
CA VAL A 527 13.66 13.57 -62.73
C VAL A 527 13.62 13.18 -64.21
N PHE A 528 12.50 13.44 -64.87
CA PHE A 528 12.40 13.26 -66.31
C PHE A 528 11.50 14.33 -66.94
N LEU A 529 11.87 14.75 -68.14
CA LEU A 529 11.09 15.66 -68.96
C LEU A 529 10.28 14.84 -69.96
N ALA A 530 8.98 15.06 -70.03
CA ALA A 530 8.10 14.38 -70.98
C ALA A 530 7.38 15.37 -71.89
N ALA A 531 7.16 14.99 -73.15
CA ALA A 531 6.19 15.63 -74.02
C ALA A 531 4.81 14.98 -73.80
N GLU A 532 3.82 15.81 -73.51
CA GLU A 532 2.44 15.41 -73.23
C GLU A 532 1.47 16.04 -74.25
N TYR A 533 0.72 15.20 -74.97
CA TYR A 533 -0.23 15.64 -75.99
C TYR A 533 -1.36 14.62 -76.18
N GLY A 534 -2.56 15.08 -76.53
CA GLY A 534 -3.70 14.21 -76.83
C GLY A 534 -3.80 13.88 -78.32
N THR A 535 -4.26 12.69 -78.68
CA THR A 535 -4.61 12.29 -80.05
C THR A 535 -6.08 11.82 -80.09
N PRO A 536 -6.72 11.68 -81.26
CA PRO A 536 -8.09 11.15 -81.33
C PRO A 536 -8.24 9.76 -80.69
N LYS A 537 -7.16 8.97 -80.66
CA LYS A 537 -7.13 7.62 -80.09
C LYS A 537 -6.83 7.61 -78.58
N ASN A 538 -5.96 8.51 -78.09
CA ASN A 538 -5.54 8.55 -76.69
C ASN A 538 -5.70 9.96 -76.12
N SER A 539 -6.41 10.10 -75.00
CA SER A 539 -6.61 11.38 -74.32
C SER A 539 -5.30 12.00 -73.82
N LEU A 540 -4.29 11.18 -73.50
CA LEU A 540 -2.95 11.59 -73.10
C LEU A 540 -1.90 10.62 -73.64
N ASN A 541 -0.98 11.12 -74.47
CA ASN A 541 0.27 10.45 -74.81
C ASN A 541 1.38 11.17 -74.05
N GLN A 542 2.21 10.42 -73.33
CA GLN A 542 3.33 10.92 -72.55
C GLN A 542 4.59 10.22 -73.00
N ILE A 543 5.55 10.98 -73.53
CA ILE A 543 6.82 10.44 -74.01
C ILE A 543 7.95 11.12 -73.27
N SER A 544 8.72 10.35 -72.49
CA SER A 544 9.95 10.85 -71.88
C SER A 544 10.91 11.28 -72.98
N LEU A 545 11.46 12.49 -72.88
CA LEU A 545 12.45 13.05 -73.79
C LEU A 545 13.84 13.05 -73.16
N TRP A 546 13.92 13.17 -71.84
CA TRP A 546 15.17 13.17 -71.08
C TRP A 546 14.91 12.73 -69.65
N ASP A 547 15.87 12.06 -69.03
CA ASP A 547 15.83 11.66 -67.62
C ASP A 547 17.20 11.81 -66.94
N GLY A 548 17.16 11.94 -65.62
CA GLY A 548 18.34 12.01 -64.77
C GLY A 548 18.05 11.56 -63.34
N ILE A 549 19.08 11.09 -62.64
CA ILE A 549 19.04 10.81 -61.20
C ILE A 549 19.90 11.86 -60.51
N LEU A 550 19.31 12.57 -59.57
CA LEU A 550 19.95 13.58 -58.73
C LEU A 550 20.27 12.93 -57.39
N PRO A 551 21.53 12.55 -57.12
CA PRO A 551 21.89 11.82 -55.91
C PRO A 551 21.96 12.73 -54.68
N THR A 552 22.24 14.02 -54.85
CA THR A 552 22.42 14.96 -53.74
C THR A 552 21.86 16.35 -54.06
N LYS A 553 21.65 17.17 -53.02
CA LYS A 553 21.05 18.51 -53.12
C LYS A 553 21.90 19.46 -53.97
N GLU A 554 23.22 19.30 -53.95
CA GLU A 554 24.16 20.15 -54.68
C GLU A 554 23.97 20.01 -56.19
N HIS A 555 23.58 18.81 -56.66
CA HIS A 555 23.31 18.52 -58.07
C HIS A 555 21.87 18.86 -58.49
N ALA A 556 21.00 19.21 -57.54
CA ALA A 556 19.57 19.42 -57.80
C ALA A 556 19.24 20.78 -58.42
N LYS A 557 20.24 21.65 -58.58
CA LYS A 557 20.17 22.86 -59.39
C LYS A 557 21.05 22.67 -60.61
N PHE A 558 20.44 22.57 -61.78
CA PHE A 558 21.18 22.23 -63.00
C PHE A 558 20.64 22.95 -64.23
N TRP A 559 21.52 23.09 -65.21
CA TRP A 559 21.22 23.55 -66.56
C TRP A 559 21.86 22.58 -67.55
N ILE A 560 21.09 22.11 -68.53
CA ILE A 560 21.53 21.12 -69.52
C ILE A 560 21.08 21.54 -70.90
N HIS A 561 22.01 21.51 -71.85
CA HIS A 561 21.74 21.59 -73.28
C HIS A 561 21.79 20.19 -73.89
N THR A 562 20.67 19.71 -74.43
CA THR A 562 20.59 18.34 -74.95
C THR A 562 19.55 18.18 -76.04
N SER A 563 19.77 17.21 -76.92
CA SER A 563 18.71 16.68 -77.78
C SER A 563 17.87 15.67 -77.00
N ASN A 564 16.65 15.38 -77.44
CA ASN A 564 15.85 14.34 -76.79
C ASN A 564 16.59 12.99 -76.78
N LYS A 565 16.94 12.51 -75.58
CA LYS A 565 17.64 11.26 -75.29
C LYS A 565 16.81 10.05 -75.74
N TYR A 566 15.49 10.14 -75.57
CA TYR A 566 14.54 9.13 -76.00
C TYR A 566 13.75 9.63 -77.21
N ARG A 567 13.41 8.69 -78.10
CA ARG A 567 12.74 9.00 -79.36
C ARG A 567 11.31 9.47 -79.11
N PHE A 568 10.99 10.67 -79.58
CA PHE A 568 9.62 11.19 -79.54
C PHE A 568 8.85 10.62 -80.73
N ILE A 569 8.20 9.47 -80.53
CA ILE A 569 7.46 8.74 -81.57
C ILE A 569 5.96 8.67 -81.22
N ASP A 570 5.09 9.03 -82.16
CA ASP A 570 3.63 8.83 -82.05
C ASP A 570 3.17 7.59 -82.82
N GLN A 571 2.06 6.98 -82.40
CA GLN A 571 1.41 5.91 -83.16
C GLN A 571 0.57 6.53 -84.29
N GLY A 572 1.15 6.60 -85.49
CA GLY A 572 0.53 7.21 -86.67
C GLY A 572 1.14 8.56 -87.04
N THR A 573 0.34 9.43 -87.68
CA THR A 573 0.82 10.69 -88.28
C THR A 573 0.22 11.96 -87.65
N ASN A 574 0.07 11.94 -86.32
CA ASN A 574 -0.66 12.98 -85.59
C ASN A 574 0.22 14.11 -85.02
N LEU A 575 1.53 14.11 -85.29
CA LEU A 575 2.47 15.08 -84.70
C LEU A 575 2.62 16.37 -85.52
N ARG A 576 2.24 16.37 -86.80
CA ARG A 576 2.30 17.57 -87.65
C ARG A 576 1.41 18.69 -87.11
N GLY A 577 1.99 19.87 -86.91
CA GLY A 577 1.29 21.06 -86.42
C GLY A 577 0.78 20.95 -84.98
N LYS A 578 1.14 19.88 -84.27
CA LYS A 578 0.53 19.48 -83.01
C LYS A 578 1.02 20.33 -81.85
N GLU A 579 0.09 20.77 -81.02
CA GLU A 579 0.41 21.40 -79.74
C GLU A 579 0.68 20.33 -78.69
N PHE A 580 1.73 20.55 -77.90
CA PHE A 580 2.14 19.68 -76.82
C PHE A 580 2.65 20.49 -75.63
N ASN A 581 2.58 19.87 -74.46
CA ASN A 581 3.15 20.41 -73.23
C ASN A 581 4.47 19.70 -72.94
N LEU A 582 5.42 20.44 -72.40
CA LEU A 582 6.60 19.86 -71.79
C LEU A 582 6.36 19.78 -70.29
N THR A 583 6.42 18.60 -69.71
CA THR A 583 6.14 18.38 -68.30
C THR A 583 7.36 17.79 -67.62
N LEU A 584 7.93 18.50 -66.64
CA LEU A 584 9.01 17.99 -65.81
C LEU A 584 8.38 17.22 -64.65
N HIS A 585 8.60 15.91 -64.62
CA HIS A 585 8.18 15.02 -63.55
C HIS A 585 9.37 14.73 -62.64
N TRP A 586 9.13 14.60 -61.35
CA TRP A 586 10.15 14.12 -60.42
C TRP A 586 9.55 13.17 -59.39
N HIS A 587 10.33 12.16 -59.03
CA HIS A 587 10.03 11.19 -58.01
C HIS A 587 11.10 11.29 -56.91
N VAL A 588 10.67 11.66 -55.71
CA VAL A 588 11.56 11.76 -54.56
C VAL A 588 11.58 10.43 -53.84
N MET A 589 12.76 9.80 -53.79
CA MET A 589 12.99 8.55 -53.11
C MET A 589 13.51 8.84 -51.70
N PRO A 590 12.75 8.51 -50.64
CA PRO A 590 13.24 8.68 -49.29
C PRO A 590 14.22 7.57 -48.89
N LYS A 591 15.00 7.79 -47.84
CA LYS A 591 15.79 6.74 -47.18
C LYS A 591 14.86 5.76 -46.45
N THR A 592 13.79 6.27 -45.84
CA THR A 592 12.73 5.49 -45.21
C THR A 592 11.36 6.10 -45.50
N GLY A 593 10.37 5.26 -45.84
CA GLY A 593 8.99 5.69 -46.10
C GLY A 593 8.56 5.55 -47.57
N LYS A 594 7.46 6.21 -47.94
CA LYS A 594 6.83 6.11 -49.27
C LYS A 594 7.44 7.13 -50.24
N MET A 595 7.70 6.71 -51.48
CA MET A 595 8.05 7.62 -52.57
C MET A 595 6.89 8.59 -52.86
N PHE A 596 7.22 9.86 -53.11
CA PHE A 596 6.26 10.84 -53.62
C PHE A 596 6.68 11.33 -55.02
N ALA A 597 5.70 11.67 -55.83
CA ALA A 597 5.88 12.13 -57.21
C ALA A 597 5.03 13.38 -57.44
N ASP A 598 5.59 14.33 -58.17
CA ASP A 598 4.91 15.56 -58.56
C ASP A 598 5.49 16.10 -59.88
N LYS A 599 4.88 17.15 -60.44
CA LYS A 599 5.21 17.64 -61.78
C LYS A 599 4.98 19.14 -61.96
N ILE A 600 5.73 19.74 -62.88
CA ILE A 600 5.46 21.09 -63.41
C ILE A 600 5.19 20.98 -64.91
N VAL A 601 4.03 21.49 -65.32
CA VAL A 601 3.59 21.53 -66.72
C VAL A 601 3.97 22.87 -67.33
N MET A 602 4.65 22.84 -68.47
CA MET A 602 5.01 24.01 -69.29
C MET A 602 4.25 23.91 -70.62
N PRO A 603 3.12 24.62 -70.77
CA PRO A 603 2.33 24.58 -72.00
C PRO A 603 2.87 25.51 -73.09
N GLY A 604 2.35 25.36 -74.31
CA GLY A 604 2.54 26.35 -75.40
C GLY A 604 3.57 25.98 -76.47
N TYR A 605 3.98 24.71 -76.56
CA TYR A 605 4.88 24.27 -77.62
C TYR A 605 4.10 23.70 -78.81
N ARG A 606 4.61 23.93 -80.02
CA ARG A 606 3.98 23.48 -81.27
C ARG A 606 4.99 22.91 -82.25
N LEU A 607 4.68 21.74 -82.80
CA LEU A 607 5.48 21.08 -83.82
C LEU A 607 5.22 21.69 -85.23
N PRO A 608 6.18 21.60 -86.17
CA PRO A 608 6.02 22.13 -87.52
C PRO A 608 4.93 21.40 -88.30
N GLN A 609 4.35 22.08 -89.29
CA GLN A 609 3.26 21.55 -90.11
C GLN A 609 3.73 20.54 -91.18
N GLY A 610 4.98 20.65 -91.62
CA GLY A 610 5.58 19.79 -92.63
C GLY A 610 6.64 18.84 -92.04
N TYR A 611 6.86 17.71 -92.72
CA TYR A 611 8.04 16.88 -92.47
C TYR A 611 9.29 17.63 -92.92
N ARG A 612 10.35 17.58 -92.11
CA ARG A 612 11.62 18.27 -92.36
C ARG A 612 12.78 17.37 -92.03
#